data_AF-A0A256XSU6-F1
#
_entry.id   AF-A0A256XSU6-F1
#
_cell.length_a   1.000
_cell.length_b   1.000
_cell.length_c   1.000
_cell.angle_alpha   90.00
_cell.angle_beta   90.00
_cell.angle_gamma   90.00
#
_symmetry.space_group_name_H-M   'P 1'
#
loop_
_entity.id
_entity.type
_entity.pdbx_description
1 polymer ?
#
loop_
_entity_poly.entity_id
_entity_poly.type
_entity_poly.pdbx_seq_one_letter_code
_entity_poly.pdbx_strand_id
1 'polypeptide(L)'
;MVGGLEVIVGGKGSGKTARLNEIFTRYEKTRGKNLLYVVHEKTFEESDEKTRESYKNNSVKVLSTVEDLYFILSRAVKGEKAIFVDGAEQFFEDDFVLLLNTLANLGNNVFAAGTPMIPGKDLPYPIIPALLATADDVTILNNREGKIKSRGSLNIITGCMFAGKSTKLQQILYSNKEKAIGFKKGIDDERLPDSKKRTITSQNVKNPFYFPSHNIYSEDEILKILEEQSKSKKYSIVGIDEANFLMDLIEEDVTGDVLTLFNEQNKLIKSKIKRVGNYRVEYKGGRISKVVFRRSKLFTIVDELVKKGFNVFVSGLDTDYRAEPWPWTDLFCKADKIEKLKALCDFEGCGKKAVRTMRLEVVGNLFLYTSYKGETVVVGTDHKLAHNFVYEAVCREHHKVLDIPEEKDPRVKFPALFND
;
A
#
# COMPACT_ATOMS: atom_id res chain seq x y z
N MET A 1 -20.63 5.68 12.05
CA MET A 1 -19.54 4.82 12.55
C MET A 1 -18.70 4.48 11.33
N VAL A 2 -17.41 4.80 11.30
CA VAL A 2 -16.57 4.49 10.14
C VAL A 2 -16.08 3.06 10.20
N GLY A 3 -16.07 2.39 9.06
CA GLY A 3 -15.61 1.02 8.91
C GLY A 3 -14.10 0.96 8.75
N GLY A 4 -13.61 -0.17 8.23
CA GLY A 4 -12.19 -0.36 7.94
C GLY A 4 -11.99 -1.25 6.72
N LEU A 5 -10.80 -1.18 6.15
CA LEU A 5 -10.37 -2.01 5.02
C LEU A 5 -9.23 -2.93 5.46
N GLU A 6 -9.47 -4.23 5.48
CA GLU A 6 -8.44 -5.25 5.72
C GLU A 6 -8.15 -6.01 4.42
N VAL A 7 -6.87 -6.19 4.11
CA VAL A 7 -6.42 -6.86 2.89
C VAL A 7 -5.57 -8.09 3.22
N ILE A 8 -5.94 -9.23 2.67
CA ILE A 8 -5.29 -10.52 2.89
C ILE A 8 -4.61 -10.95 1.60
N VAL A 9 -3.28 -11.00 1.61
CA VAL A 9 -2.49 -11.39 0.43
C VAL A 9 -1.63 -12.62 0.70
N GLY A 10 -1.25 -13.30 -0.38
CA GLY A 10 -0.48 -14.53 -0.33
C GLY A 10 -0.46 -15.22 -1.68
N GLY A 11 0.43 -16.20 -1.85
CA GLY A 11 0.53 -16.98 -3.08
C GLY A 11 -0.71 -17.84 -3.36
N LYS A 12 -0.77 -18.46 -4.54
CA LYS A 12 -1.75 -19.53 -4.81
C LYS A 12 -1.55 -20.66 -3.79
N GLY A 13 -2.64 -21.15 -3.19
CA GLY A 13 -2.58 -22.18 -2.14
C GLY A 13 -2.24 -21.69 -0.73
N SER A 14 -2.07 -20.38 -0.48
CA SER A 14 -1.68 -19.87 0.85
C SER A 14 -2.78 -19.86 1.90
N GLY A 15 -3.98 -20.36 1.57
CA GLY A 15 -5.14 -20.34 2.45
C GLY A 15 -5.85 -18.99 2.57
N LYS A 16 -5.66 -18.04 1.62
CA LYS A 16 -6.34 -16.72 1.65
C LYS A 16 -7.86 -16.85 1.74
N THR A 17 -8.46 -17.64 0.86
CA THR A 17 -9.91 -17.90 0.83
C THR A 17 -10.37 -18.54 2.13
N ALA A 18 -9.62 -19.50 2.67
CA ALA A 18 -9.94 -20.12 3.96
C ALA A 18 -9.91 -19.09 5.10
N ARG A 19 -8.92 -18.18 5.11
CA ARG A 19 -8.82 -17.09 6.09
C ARG A 19 -9.96 -16.09 5.93
N LEU A 20 -10.32 -15.73 4.70
CA LEU A 20 -11.45 -14.83 4.43
C LEU A 20 -12.77 -15.47 4.90
N ASN A 21 -12.98 -16.76 4.62
CA ASN A 21 -14.13 -17.54 5.09
C ASN A 21 -14.20 -17.59 6.62
N GLU A 22 -13.06 -17.75 7.31
CA GLU A 22 -13.02 -17.73 8.77
C GLU A 22 -13.48 -16.37 9.34
N ILE A 23 -13.09 -15.26 8.70
CA ILE A 23 -13.57 -13.92 9.09
C ILE A 23 -15.07 -13.81 8.80
N PHE A 24 -15.52 -14.22 7.61
CA PHE A 24 -16.93 -14.21 7.23
C PHE A 24 -17.80 -14.96 8.24
N THR A 25 -17.46 -16.21 8.59
CA THR A 25 -18.21 -17.01 9.56
C THR A 25 -18.25 -16.36 10.96
N ARG A 26 -17.18 -15.66 11.38
CA ARG A 26 -17.19 -14.91 12.64
C ARG A 26 -18.13 -13.71 12.60
N TYR A 27 -18.18 -13.01 11.47
CA TYR A 27 -19.12 -11.91 11.26
C TYR A 27 -20.56 -12.40 11.21
N GLU A 28 -20.83 -13.52 10.53
CA GLU A 28 -22.17 -14.10 10.41
C GLU A 28 -22.74 -14.43 11.79
N LYS A 29 -21.93 -15.06 12.65
CA LYS A 29 -22.29 -15.39 14.03
C LYS A 29 -22.57 -14.17 14.92
N THR A 30 -21.87 -13.05 14.69
CA THR A 30 -21.92 -11.89 15.59
C THR A 30 -22.79 -10.74 15.09
N ARG A 31 -23.01 -10.64 13.78
CA ARG A 31 -23.66 -9.49 13.13
C ARG A 31 -24.88 -9.83 12.27
N GLY A 32 -25.19 -11.12 12.10
CA GLY A 32 -26.35 -11.61 11.36
C GLY A 32 -26.15 -11.59 9.85
N LYS A 33 -27.27 -11.55 9.10
CA LYS A 33 -27.32 -11.76 7.65
C LYS A 33 -26.92 -10.56 6.78
N ASN A 34 -26.53 -9.45 7.39
CA ASN A 34 -26.18 -8.21 6.68
C ASN A 34 -24.72 -8.26 6.18
N LEU A 35 -24.39 -9.29 5.40
CA LEU A 35 -23.06 -9.53 4.88
C LEU A 35 -23.14 -9.73 3.37
N LEU A 36 -22.20 -9.12 2.65
CA LEU A 36 -22.04 -9.35 1.23
C LEU A 36 -20.72 -10.08 1.00
N TYR A 37 -20.77 -11.26 0.39
CA TYR A 37 -19.57 -11.97 -0.03
C TYR A 37 -19.61 -12.15 -1.55
N VAL A 38 -18.59 -11.61 -2.21
CA VAL A 38 -18.39 -11.71 -3.65
C VAL A 38 -17.07 -12.41 -3.98
N VAL A 39 -17.04 -13.10 -5.11
CA VAL A 39 -15.83 -13.67 -5.70
C VAL A 39 -15.80 -13.39 -7.19
N HIS A 40 -14.62 -13.10 -7.73
CA HIS A 40 -14.46 -12.95 -9.18
C HIS A 40 -14.65 -14.30 -9.90
N GLU A 41 -15.28 -14.32 -11.08
CA GLU A 41 -15.63 -15.52 -11.85
C GLU A 41 -14.41 -16.41 -12.11
N LYS A 42 -13.31 -15.82 -12.60
CA LYS A 42 -12.05 -16.52 -12.82
C LYS A 42 -11.49 -17.17 -11.55
N THR A 43 -11.57 -16.48 -10.41
CA THR A 43 -11.14 -17.04 -9.12
C THR A 43 -12.03 -18.20 -8.71
N PHE A 44 -13.34 -18.10 -8.92
CA PHE A 44 -14.29 -19.18 -8.66
C PHE A 44 -14.02 -20.40 -9.56
N GLU A 45 -13.79 -20.17 -10.85
CA GLU A 45 -13.47 -21.20 -11.84
C GLU A 45 -12.14 -21.90 -11.55
N GLU A 46 -11.13 -21.18 -11.07
CA GLU A 46 -9.83 -21.74 -10.71
C GLU A 46 -9.80 -22.41 -9.32
N SER A 47 -10.86 -22.25 -8.52
CA SER A 47 -10.94 -22.81 -7.16
C SER A 47 -11.08 -24.33 -7.16
N ASP A 48 -10.52 -24.99 -6.15
CA ASP A 48 -10.73 -26.42 -5.93
C ASP A 48 -12.18 -26.73 -5.48
N GLU A 49 -12.55 -28.01 -5.51
CA GLU A 49 -13.90 -28.47 -5.19
C GLU A 49 -14.34 -28.07 -3.77
N LYS A 50 -13.44 -28.24 -2.78
CA LYS A 50 -13.68 -27.89 -1.38
C LYS A 50 -13.96 -26.39 -1.21
N THR A 51 -13.22 -25.55 -1.93
CA THR A 51 -13.37 -24.10 -1.91
C THR A 51 -14.69 -23.69 -2.57
N ARG A 52 -15.05 -24.30 -3.71
CA ARG A 52 -16.35 -24.05 -4.36
C ARG A 52 -17.53 -24.47 -3.50
N GLU A 53 -17.43 -25.59 -2.79
CA GLU A 53 -18.44 -26.01 -1.82
C GLU A 53 -18.58 -24.96 -0.70
N SER A 54 -17.47 -24.46 -0.18
CA SER A 54 -17.48 -23.38 0.81
C SER A 54 -18.16 -22.10 0.29
N TYR A 55 -17.93 -21.73 -0.98
CA TYR A 55 -18.61 -20.57 -1.58
C TYR A 55 -20.13 -20.77 -1.67
N LYS A 56 -20.58 -21.96 -2.06
CA LYS A 56 -22.01 -22.30 -2.09
C LYS A 56 -22.64 -22.19 -0.71
N ASN A 57 -21.99 -22.75 0.31
CA ASN A 57 -22.48 -22.72 1.69
C ASN A 57 -22.58 -21.29 2.25
N ASN A 58 -21.64 -20.42 1.87
CA ASN A 58 -21.62 -19.02 2.31
C ASN A 58 -22.48 -18.09 1.42
N SER A 59 -23.25 -18.62 0.47
CA SER A 59 -24.07 -17.84 -0.46
C SER A 59 -23.28 -16.74 -1.21
N VAL A 60 -22.04 -17.06 -1.61
CA VAL A 60 -21.15 -16.11 -2.28
C VAL A 60 -21.68 -15.76 -3.68
N LYS A 61 -21.69 -14.48 -4.02
CA LYS A 61 -22.04 -13.98 -5.35
C LYS A 61 -20.83 -14.03 -6.27
N VAL A 62 -20.97 -14.64 -7.44
CA VAL A 62 -19.91 -14.71 -8.46
C VAL A 62 -20.07 -13.55 -9.43
N LEU A 63 -19.02 -12.76 -9.65
CA LEU A 63 -19.03 -11.53 -10.45
C LEU A 63 -17.91 -11.54 -11.49
N SER A 64 -18.11 -10.88 -12.62
CA SER A 64 -17.10 -10.78 -13.68
C SER A 64 -16.51 -9.38 -13.84
N THR A 65 -17.21 -8.34 -13.37
CA THR A 65 -16.79 -6.94 -13.54
C THR A 65 -16.94 -6.12 -12.25
N VAL A 66 -16.25 -4.97 -12.18
CA VAL A 66 -16.45 -3.99 -11.11
C VAL A 66 -17.85 -3.37 -11.21
N GLU A 67 -18.40 -3.22 -12.40
CA GLU A 67 -19.77 -2.72 -12.61
C GLU A 67 -20.81 -3.62 -11.95
N ASP A 68 -20.64 -4.95 -12.00
CA ASP A 68 -21.53 -5.89 -11.31
C ASP A 68 -21.45 -5.71 -9.79
N LEU A 69 -20.23 -5.56 -9.27
CA LEU A 69 -20.00 -5.30 -7.86
C LEU A 69 -20.65 -3.97 -7.45
N TYR A 70 -20.39 -2.90 -8.19
CA TYR A 70 -21.01 -1.60 -7.98
C TYR A 70 -22.54 -1.65 -8.09
N PHE A 71 -23.10 -2.39 -9.04
CA PHE A 71 -24.54 -2.55 -9.22
C PHE A 71 -25.22 -3.27 -8.06
N ILE A 72 -24.53 -4.27 -7.47
CA ILE A 72 -24.99 -4.95 -6.26
C ILE A 72 -24.89 -4.01 -5.06
N LEU A 73 -23.76 -3.32 -4.91
CA LEU A 73 -23.52 -2.40 -3.80
C LEU A 73 -24.48 -1.22 -3.84
N SER A 74 -24.68 -0.57 -4.98
CA SER A 74 -25.61 0.56 -5.14
C SER A 74 -27.06 0.24 -4.78
N ARG A 75 -27.43 -1.05 -4.70
CA ARG A 75 -28.74 -1.50 -4.19
C ARG A 75 -28.75 -1.89 -2.71
N ALA A 76 -27.58 -2.03 -2.09
CA ALA A 76 -27.44 -2.75 -0.82
C ALA A 76 -26.64 -2.01 0.29
N VAL A 77 -25.93 -0.92 -0.03
CA VAL A 77 -24.92 -0.33 0.88
C VAL A 77 -25.42 0.17 2.24
N LYS A 78 -26.69 0.58 2.40
CA LYS A 78 -27.19 0.97 3.74
C LYS A 78 -27.40 -0.23 4.68
N GLY A 79 -27.54 -1.44 4.14
CA GLY A 79 -27.89 -2.64 4.92
C GLY A 79 -26.69 -3.42 5.43
N GLU A 80 -25.63 -3.57 4.63
CA GLU A 80 -24.54 -4.49 4.94
C GLU A 80 -23.53 -3.94 5.95
N LYS A 81 -23.20 -4.74 6.96
CA LYS A 81 -22.20 -4.39 8.00
C LYS A 81 -20.79 -4.78 7.59
N ALA A 82 -20.64 -5.76 6.71
CA ALA A 82 -19.34 -6.17 6.19
C ALA A 82 -19.44 -6.71 4.77
N ILE A 83 -18.36 -6.49 4.01
CA ILE A 83 -18.24 -6.83 2.59
C ILE A 83 -16.95 -7.62 2.43
N PHE A 84 -17.04 -8.78 1.77
CA PHE A 84 -15.95 -9.71 1.56
C PHE A 84 -15.74 -9.89 0.06
N VAL A 85 -14.52 -9.66 -0.41
CA VAL A 85 -14.15 -9.78 -1.82
C VAL A 85 -13.00 -10.78 -1.94
N ASP A 86 -13.25 -11.90 -2.62
CA ASP A 86 -12.18 -12.84 -2.98
C ASP A 86 -11.80 -12.72 -4.46
N GLY A 87 -10.51 -12.86 -4.75
CA GLY A 87 -9.96 -12.62 -6.09
C GLY A 87 -9.78 -11.15 -6.41
N ALA A 88 -9.40 -10.32 -5.42
CA ALA A 88 -9.19 -8.89 -5.60
C ALA A 88 -8.25 -8.57 -6.77
N GLU A 89 -7.24 -9.41 -7.03
CA GLU A 89 -6.28 -9.23 -8.13
C GLU A 89 -6.90 -9.29 -9.53
N GLN A 90 -8.13 -9.80 -9.66
CA GLN A 90 -8.83 -9.94 -10.94
C GLN A 90 -9.60 -8.68 -11.34
N PHE A 91 -9.77 -7.70 -10.45
CA PHE A 91 -10.38 -6.40 -10.77
C PHE A 91 -9.28 -5.43 -11.24
N PHE A 92 -9.21 -5.18 -12.55
CA PHE A 92 -8.14 -4.43 -13.23
C PHE A 92 -8.49 -2.93 -13.42
N GLU A 93 -9.14 -2.31 -12.45
CA GLU A 93 -9.60 -0.93 -12.50
C GLU A 93 -9.23 -0.15 -11.24
N ASP A 94 -8.70 1.07 -11.37
CA ASP A 94 -8.39 1.94 -10.23
C ASP A 94 -9.64 2.28 -9.40
N ASP A 95 -10.81 2.30 -10.07
CA ASP A 95 -12.12 2.52 -9.45
C ASP A 95 -12.43 1.45 -8.40
N PHE A 96 -11.91 0.23 -8.52
CA PHE A 96 -12.09 -0.81 -7.50
C PHE A 96 -11.47 -0.42 -6.16
N VAL A 97 -10.24 0.13 -6.16
CA VAL A 97 -9.57 0.58 -4.92
C VAL A 97 -10.31 1.76 -4.31
N LEU A 98 -10.81 2.69 -5.14
CA LEU A 98 -11.63 3.81 -4.70
C LEU A 98 -12.95 3.33 -4.08
N LEU A 99 -13.62 2.35 -4.70
CA LEU A 99 -14.87 1.77 -4.23
C LEU A 99 -14.71 1.12 -2.86
N LEU A 100 -13.70 0.26 -2.65
CA LEU A 100 -13.49 -0.39 -1.36
C LEU A 100 -13.18 0.61 -0.24
N ASN A 101 -12.37 1.65 -0.54
CA ASN A 101 -12.12 2.72 0.43
C ASN A 101 -13.37 3.55 0.73
N THR A 102 -14.22 3.78 -0.27
CA THR A 102 -15.49 4.50 -0.11
C THR A 102 -16.44 3.75 0.81
N LEU A 103 -16.61 2.44 0.60
CA LEU A 103 -17.41 1.59 1.48
C LEU A 103 -16.91 1.61 2.92
N ALA A 104 -15.59 1.52 3.11
CA ALA A 104 -14.99 1.64 4.45
C ALA A 104 -15.30 3.01 5.09
N ASN A 105 -15.22 4.10 4.32
CA ASN A 105 -15.54 5.45 4.78
C ASN A 105 -17.04 5.63 5.10
N LEU A 106 -17.93 4.93 4.40
CA LEU A 106 -19.38 4.93 4.65
C LEU A 106 -19.80 4.08 5.85
N GLY A 107 -18.89 3.27 6.40
CA GLY A 107 -19.12 2.52 7.64
C GLY A 107 -19.05 1.00 7.52
N ASN A 108 -18.84 0.46 6.31
CA ASN A 108 -18.76 -0.98 6.09
C ASN A 108 -17.38 -1.53 6.52
N ASN A 109 -17.34 -2.71 7.14
CA ASN A 109 -16.08 -3.43 7.31
C ASN A 109 -15.77 -4.22 6.04
N VAL A 110 -14.74 -3.81 5.31
CA VAL A 110 -14.38 -4.36 4.01
C VAL A 110 -13.18 -5.28 4.15
N PHE A 111 -13.29 -6.48 3.59
CA PHE A 111 -12.23 -7.48 3.55
C PHE A 111 -11.97 -7.85 2.09
N ALA A 112 -10.73 -7.74 1.65
CA ALA A 112 -10.33 -8.14 0.30
C ALA A 112 -9.20 -9.17 0.36
N ALA A 113 -9.36 -10.30 -0.33
CA ALA A 113 -8.34 -11.31 -0.46
C ALA A 113 -7.82 -11.36 -1.90
N GLY A 114 -6.50 -11.49 -2.08
CA GLY A 114 -5.95 -11.63 -3.42
C GLY A 114 -4.47 -12.01 -3.50
N THR A 115 -4.02 -12.30 -4.70
CA THR A 115 -2.63 -12.67 -5.00
C THR A 115 -1.82 -11.42 -5.34
N PRO A 116 -0.70 -11.14 -4.66
CA PRO A 116 0.00 -9.86 -4.83
C PRO A 116 0.84 -9.79 -6.11
N MET A 117 1.41 -10.91 -6.54
CA MET A 117 2.32 -11.01 -7.68
C MET A 117 1.72 -11.89 -8.78
N ILE A 118 1.92 -11.50 -10.04
CA ILE A 118 1.54 -12.31 -11.20
C ILE A 118 2.40 -13.59 -11.19
N PRO A 119 1.81 -14.80 -11.19
CA PRO A 119 2.56 -16.04 -11.10
C PRO A 119 3.66 -16.15 -12.16
N GLY A 120 4.87 -16.50 -11.72
CA GLY A 120 6.04 -16.66 -12.60
C GLY A 120 6.60 -15.35 -13.17
N LYS A 121 6.09 -14.19 -12.76
CA LYS A 121 6.56 -12.88 -13.20
C LYS A 121 6.98 -12.04 -12.00
N ASP A 122 7.98 -11.21 -12.20
CA ASP A 122 8.42 -10.25 -11.18
C ASP A 122 7.62 -8.94 -11.24
N LEU A 123 6.29 -9.08 -11.30
CA LEU A 123 5.34 -7.99 -11.54
C LEU A 123 4.14 -8.14 -10.59
N PRO A 124 3.75 -7.09 -9.86
CA PRO A 124 2.53 -7.11 -9.05
C PRO A 124 1.29 -7.12 -9.94
N TYR A 125 0.17 -7.60 -9.41
CA TYR A 125 -1.12 -7.31 -10.07
C TYR A 125 -1.42 -5.79 -9.97
N PRO A 126 -2.02 -5.16 -11.00
CA PRO A 126 -2.01 -3.70 -11.13
C PRO A 126 -2.54 -2.91 -9.93
N ILE A 127 -3.65 -3.36 -9.33
CA ILE A 127 -4.30 -2.64 -8.24
C ILE A 127 -3.80 -3.05 -6.84
N ILE A 128 -3.08 -4.17 -6.72
CA ILE A 128 -2.71 -4.73 -5.41
C ILE A 128 -1.76 -3.82 -4.63
N PRO A 129 -0.74 -3.16 -5.23
CA PRO A 129 0.08 -2.18 -4.51
C PRO A 129 -0.77 -1.08 -3.85
N ALA A 130 -1.71 -0.51 -4.61
CA ALA A 130 -2.58 0.55 -4.12
C ALA A 130 -3.57 0.07 -3.05
N LEU A 131 -4.10 -1.14 -3.22
CA LEU A 131 -4.97 -1.78 -2.25
C LEU A 131 -4.25 -2.03 -0.91
N LEU A 132 -3.03 -2.59 -0.96
CA LEU A 132 -2.20 -2.79 0.23
C LEU A 132 -1.80 -1.48 0.90
N ALA A 133 -1.48 -0.44 0.14
CA ALA A 133 -1.10 0.87 0.65
C ALA A 133 -2.28 1.59 1.35
N THR A 134 -3.49 1.52 0.77
CA THR A 134 -4.67 2.23 1.30
C THR A 134 -5.47 1.46 2.36
N ALA A 135 -5.18 0.18 2.53
CA ALA A 135 -5.76 -0.66 3.58
C ALA A 135 -5.40 -0.18 4.99
N ASP A 136 -6.31 -0.38 5.94
CA ASP A 136 -6.02 -0.15 7.35
C ASP A 136 -5.13 -1.26 7.88
N ASP A 137 -5.47 -2.51 7.58
CA ASP A 137 -4.77 -3.68 8.05
C ASP A 137 -4.39 -4.59 6.88
N VAL A 138 -3.21 -5.20 6.96
CA VAL A 138 -2.69 -6.11 5.93
C VAL A 138 -2.25 -7.40 6.59
N THR A 139 -2.75 -8.52 6.07
CA THR A 139 -2.33 -9.86 6.46
C THR A 139 -1.61 -10.52 5.28
N ILE A 140 -0.35 -10.93 5.50
CA ILE A 140 0.41 -11.72 4.52
C ILE A 140 0.40 -13.19 4.95
N LEU A 141 -0.11 -14.05 4.08
CA LEU A 141 -0.08 -15.50 4.21
C LEU A 141 1.04 -16.06 3.33
N ASN A 142 2.09 -16.54 3.98
CA ASN A 142 3.23 -17.14 3.30
C ASN A 142 2.98 -18.64 3.08
N ASN A 143 3.19 -19.14 1.86
CA ASN A 143 3.26 -20.58 1.57
C ASN A 143 4.51 -21.16 2.24
N ARG A 144 4.44 -21.52 3.52
CA ARG A 144 5.58 -22.13 4.24
C ARG A 144 5.40 -23.63 4.38
N GLU A 145 5.40 -24.32 3.25
CA GLU A 145 5.78 -25.73 3.19
C GLU A 145 6.99 -25.84 2.25
N GLY A 146 8.18 -25.97 2.85
CA GLY A 146 9.44 -26.14 2.12
C GLY A 146 10.58 -25.28 2.66
N LYS A 147 11.66 -25.90 3.13
CA LYS A 147 12.89 -25.23 3.59
C LYS A 147 13.48 -24.35 2.48
N ILE A 148 13.36 -23.03 2.58
CA ILE A 148 14.26 -22.10 1.87
C ILE A 148 15.12 -21.41 2.92
N LYS A 149 16.23 -22.07 3.29
CA LYS A 149 17.21 -21.57 4.26
C LYS A 149 18.22 -20.59 3.66
N SER A 150 18.04 -20.10 2.42
CA SER A 150 19.08 -19.36 1.69
C SER A 150 18.77 -17.92 1.27
N ARG A 151 17.51 -17.46 1.29
CA ARG A 151 17.19 -16.06 0.95
C ARG A 151 16.98 -15.19 2.19
N GLY A 152 17.27 -13.91 2.05
CA GLY A 152 16.94 -12.90 3.04
C GLY A 152 15.43 -12.67 3.18
N SER A 153 15.04 -11.66 3.95
CA SER A 153 13.63 -11.30 4.12
C SER A 153 13.38 -9.81 3.90
N LEU A 154 12.20 -9.47 3.38
CA LEU A 154 11.72 -8.09 3.27
C LEU A 154 10.68 -7.81 4.34
N ASN A 155 10.97 -6.87 5.22
CA ASN A 155 10.11 -6.44 6.31
C ASN A 155 9.76 -4.96 6.15
N ILE A 156 8.48 -4.63 6.07
CA ILE A 156 8.00 -3.26 5.86
C ILE A 156 7.39 -2.71 7.16
N ILE A 157 7.77 -1.49 7.53
CA ILE A 157 7.24 -0.74 8.66
C ILE A 157 6.61 0.55 8.13
N THR A 158 5.28 0.62 8.10
CA THR A 158 4.57 1.71 7.42
C THR A 158 3.40 2.26 8.23
N GLY A 159 2.67 3.22 7.68
CA GLY A 159 1.56 3.95 8.30
C GLY A 159 1.70 5.47 8.21
N CYS A 160 0.68 6.20 8.67
CA CYS A 160 0.63 7.66 8.67
C CYS A 160 1.79 8.33 9.44
N MET A 161 1.95 9.65 9.26
CA MET A 161 2.90 10.43 10.06
C MET A 161 2.62 10.24 11.56
N PHE A 162 3.65 10.37 12.40
CA PHE A 162 3.56 10.23 13.87
C PHE A 162 3.26 8.83 14.42
N ALA A 163 3.07 7.81 13.57
CA ALA A 163 2.86 6.43 14.01
C ALA A 163 4.10 5.71 14.60
N GLY A 164 5.25 6.38 14.75
CA GLY A 164 6.46 5.79 15.34
C GLY A 164 7.28 4.89 14.41
N LYS A 165 7.10 5.00 13.09
CA LYS A 165 7.79 4.22 12.05
C LYS A 165 9.31 4.22 12.19
N SER A 166 9.94 5.39 12.13
CA SER A 166 11.39 5.54 12.26
C SER A 166 11.86 5.06 13.62
N THR A 167 11.15 5.34 14.72
CA THR A 167 11.49 4.83 16.06
C THR A 167 11.56 3.30 16.09
N LYS A 168 10.57 2.61 15.49
CA LYS A 168 10.55 1.15 15.41
C LYS A 168 11.72 0.61 14.59
N LEU A 169 12.01 1.21 13.43
CA LEU A 169 13.16 0.83 12.60
C LEU A 169 14.47 1.02 13.38
N GLN A 170 14.64 2.17 14.03
CA GLN A 170 15.82 2.51 14.82
C GLN A 170 16.03 1.52 15.98
N GLN A 171 14.98 1.12 16.68
CA GLN A 171 15.03 0.04 17.70
C GLN A 171 15.53 -1.29 17.14
N ILE A 172 15.07 -1.69 15.95
CA ILE A 172 15.51 -2.93 15.29
C ILE A 172 17.00 -2.84 14.93
N LEU A 173 17.43 -1.74 14.32
CA LEU A 173 18.83 -1.55 13.92
C LEU A 173 19.76 -1.46 15.13
N TYR A 174 19.38 -0.67 16.15
CA TYR A 174 20.13 -0.52 17.39
C TYR A 174 20.32 -1.86 18.12
N SER A 175 19.25 -2.66 18.24
CA SER A 175 19.32 -4.00 18.86
C SER A 175 20.20 -4.98 18.08
N ASN A 176 20.51 -4.67 16.81
CA ASN A 176 21.34 -5.50 15.93
C ASN A 176 22.58 -4.76 15.41
N LYS A 177 23.06 -3.74 16.14
CA LYS A 177 24.08 -2.80 15.67
C LYS A 177 25.38 -3.44 15.19
N GLU A 178 25.72 -4.64 15.68
CA GLU A 178 26.91 -5.39 15.26
C GLU A 178 26.83 -5.92 13.83
N LYS A 179 25.62 -6.05 13.25
CA LYS A 179 25.39 -6.62 11.92
C LYS A 179 24.41 -5.80 11.06
N ALA A 180 24.00 -4.63 11.55
CA ALA A 180 23.06 -3.73 10.90
C ALA A 180 23.77 -2.53 10.27
N ILE A 181 23.24 -2.07 9.14
CA ILE A 181 23.57 -0.81 8.48
C ILE A 181 22.26 -0.09 8.11
N GLY A 182 22.24 1.23 8.27
CA GLY A 182 21.05 2.06 8.07
C GLY A 182 21.27 3.06 6.95
N PHE A 183 20.20 3.38 6.23
CA PHE A 183 20.17 4.34 5.13
C PHE A 183 18.96 5.27 5.28
N LYS A 184 19.13 6.54 4.91
CA LYS A 184 18.07 7.54 4.94
C LYS A 184 18.30 8.55 3.81
N LYS A 185 17.23 9.06 3.19
CA LYS A 185 17.36 10.15 2.21
C LYS A 185 18.05 11.36 2.86
N GLY A 186 19.14 11.81 2.25
CA GLY A 186 19.82 13.05 2.64
C GLY A 186 18.95 14.25 2.31
N ILE A 187 19.02 15.28 3.15
CA ILE A 187 18.33 16.56 2.90
C ILE A 187 19.27 17.43 2.08
N ASP A 188 18.82 17.79 0.88
CA ASP A 188 19.46 18.80 0.05
C ASP A 188 18.72 20.12 0.23
N ASP A 189 19.15 20.93 1.20
CA ASP A 189 18.58 22.26 1.43
C ASP A 189 19.68 23.28 1.17
N GLU A 190 19.54 24.04 0.07
CA GLU A 190 20.50 25.08 -0.30
C GLU A 190 20.63 26.18 0.76
N ARG A 191 19.65 26.32 1.66
CA ARG A 191 19.68 27.23 2.81
C ARG A 191 20.52 26.69 3.97
N LEU A 192 20.90 25.41 3.92
CA LEU A 192 21.77 24.72 4.88
C LEU A 192 23.04 24.25 4.16
N PRO A 193 24.08 25.11 4.02
CA PRO A 193 25.25 24.86 3.16
C PRO A 193 26.03 23.56 3.44
N ASP A 194 25.88 22.99 4.63
CA ASP A 194 26.54 21.75 5.05
C ASP A 194 25.63 20.51 5.02
N SER A 195 24.37 20.62 4.58
CA SER A 195 23.43 19.49 4.58
C SER A 195 23.93 18.35 3.68
N LYS A 196 24.47 18.69 2.50
CA LYS A 196 25.11 17.75 1.56
C LYS A 196 26.40 17.11 2.09
N LYS A 197 27.12 17.75 3.01
CA LYS A 197 28.41 17.23 3.52
C LYS A 197 28.24 16.13 4.57
N ARG A 198 27.06 16.00 5.18
CA ARG A 198 26.82 14.97 6.20
C ARG A 198 26.58 13.63 5.55
N THR A 199 27.55 12.72 5.67
CA THR A 199 27.47 11.34 5.16
C THR A 199 26.69 10.40 6.08
N ILE A 200 26.56 10.77 7.36
CA ILE A 200 25.82 10.01 8.38
C ILE A 200 24.87 10.97 9.10
N THR A 201 23.70 10.47 9.50
CA THR A 201 22.74 11.22 10.32
C THR A 201 23.37 11.73 11.61
N SER A 202 22.92 12.88 12.09
CA SER A 202 23.33 13.43 13.39
C SER A 202 22.54 12.78 14.53
N GLN A 203 23.18 12.60 15.68
CA GLN A 203 22.54 12.03 16.87
C GLN A 203 21.30 12.83 17.28
N ASN A 204 20.19 12.13 17.48
CA ASN A 204 18.98 12.71 18.05
C ASN A 204 18.95 12.44 19.56
N VAL A 205 19.26 13.46 20.37
CA VAL A 205 19.35 13.35 21.84
C VAL A 205 18.05 12.85 22.49
N LYS A 206 16.90 13.04 21.82
CA LYS A 206 15.59 12.59 22.31
C LYS A 206 15.27 11.13 21.97
N ASN A 207 16.07 10.45 21.12
CA ASN A 207 15.84 9.06 20.76
C ASN A 207 16.86 8.13 21.45
N PRO A 208 16.48 7.41 22.52
CA PRO A 208 17.39 6.51 23.24
C PRO A 208 17.85 5.30 22.40
N PHE A 209 17.15 5.01 21.30
CA PHE A 209 17.49 3.93 20.36
C PHE A 209 18.07 4.45 19.04
N TYR A 210 18.72 5.61 19.08
CA TYR A 210 19.33 6.20 17.90
C TYR A 210 20.39 5.26 17.28
N PHE A 211 20.24 5.00 15.99
CA PHE A 211 21.14 4.25 15.13
C PHE A 211 21.64 5.14 14.00
N PRO A 212 22.97 5.35 13.87
CA PRO A 212 23.54 6.18 12.82
C PRO A 212 23.27 5.57 11.44
N SER A 213 22.66 6.34 10.55
CA SER A 213 22.31 5.91 9.19
C SER A 213 23.06 6.73 8.16
N HIS A 214 23.44 6.11 7.05
CA HIS A 214 24.07 6.79 5.92
C HIS A 214 23.04 7.63 5.19
N ASN A 215 23.38 8.90 4.96
CA ASN A 215 22.58 9.77 4.09
C ASN A 215 22.85 9.40 2.63
N ILE A 216 21.79 9.13 1.88
CA ILE A 216 21.87 8.83 0.44
C ILE A 216 21.14 9.88 -0.36
N TYR A 217 21.69 10.27 -1.51
CA TYR A 217 21.05 11.23 -2.42
C TYR A 217 20.47 10.57 -3.67
N SER A 218 20.95 9.36 -3.98
CA SER A 218 20.36 8.44 -4.95
C SER A 218 20.31 7.03 -4.37
N GLU A 219 19.30 6.28 -4.76
CA GLU A 219 19.07 4.90 -4.38
C GLU A 219 20.26 3.99 -4.74
N ASP A 220 21.00 4.30 -5.81
CA ASP A 220 22.21 3.54 -6.21
C ASP A 220 23.33 3.58 -5.16
N GLU A 221 23.34 4.60 -4.30
CA GLU A 221 24.35 4.74 -3.25
C GLU A 221 24.20 3.66 -2.18
N ILE A 222 23.01 3.08 -2.01
CA ILE A 222 22.77 2.01 -1.02
C ILE A 222 23.70 0.83 -1.27
N LEU A 223 23.75 0.33 -2.51
CA LEU A 223 24.57 -0.82 -2.86
C LEU A 223 26.07 -0.49 -2.78
N LYS A 224 26.46 0.69 -3.27
CA LYS A 224 27.86 1.16 -3.25
C LYS A 224 28.40 1.30 -1.83
N ILE A 225 27.65 1.97 -0.95
CA ILE A 225 28.04 2.15 0.45
C ILE A 225 28.04 0.80 1.16
N LEU A 226 27.03 -0.05 0.95
CA LEU A 226 26.99 -1.38 1.55
C LEU A 226 28.21 -2.22 1.17
N GLU A 227 28.60 -2.23 -0.11
CA GLU A 227 29.77 -2.96 -0.60
C GLU A 227 31.06 -2.43 0.05
N GLU A 228 31.25 -1.11 0.08
CA GLU A 228 32.44 -0.49 0.69
C GLU A 228 32.54 -0.81 2.18
N GLN A 229 31.43 -0.62 2.92
CA GLN A 229 31.39 -0.91 4.35
C GLN A 229 31.55 -2.41 4.65
N SER A 230 31.17 -3.28 3.70
CA SER A 230 31.30 -4.73 3.86
C SER A 230 32.75 -5.23 3.84
N LYS A 231 33.71 -4.39 3.41
CA LYS A 231 35.14 -4.71 3.48
C LYS A 231 35.67 -4.77 4.92
N SER A 232 35.11 -3.96 5.83
CA SER A 232 35.55 -3.89 7.23
C SER A 232 34.62 -4.59 8.20
N LYS A 233 33.32 -4.69 7.86
CA LYS A 233 32.30 -5.23 8.76
C LYS A 233 31.25 -6.04 7.99
N LYS A 234 30.92 -7.22 8.50
CA LYS A 234 29.90 -8.07 7.87
C LYS A 234 28.49 -7.63 8.27
N TYR A 235 27.68 -7.25 7.30
CA TYR A 235 26.27 -6.92 7.51
C TYR A 235 25.36 -8.08 7.12
N SER A 236 24.23 -8.19 7.81
CA SER A 236 23.13 -9.11 7.48
C SER A 236 21.75 -8.46 7.62
N ILE A 237 21.71 -7.22 8.13
CA ILE A 237 20.52 -6.41 8.28
C ILE A 237 20.75 -5.07 7.60
N VAL A 238 19.82 -4.69 6.73
CA VAL A 238 19.81 -3.38 6.05
C VAL A 238 18.54 -2.65 6.44
N GLY A 239 18.66 -1.45 7.00
CA GLY A 239 17.54 -0.57 7.30
C GLY A 239 17.48 0.58 6.31
N ILE A 240 16.30 0.87 5.77
CA ILE A 240 16.06 1.98 4.84
C ILE A 240 14.90 2.79 5.40
N ASP A 241 15.16 4.01 5.86
CA ASP A 241 14.16 4.92 6.42
C ASP A 241 13.67 5.92 5.37
N GLU A 242 12.45 6.42 5.56
CA GLU A 242 11.80 7.39 4.68
C GLU A 242 11.77 7.00 3.19
N ALA A 243 11.42 5.75 2.91
CA ALA A 243 11.31 5.21 1.55
C ALA A 243 10.38 6.03 0.64
N ASN A 244 9.40 6.76 1.19
CA ASN A 244 8.55 7.67 0.44
C ASN A 244 9.30 8.88 -0.17
N PHE A 245 10.54 9.15 0.21
CA PHE A 245 11.40 10.17 -0.42
C PHE A 245 12.45 9.58 -1.39
N LEU A 246 12.46 8.25 -1.54
CA LEU A 246 13.24 7.51 -2.53
C LEU A 246 12.33 7.19 -3.73
N MET A 247 12.11 8.23 -4.54
CA MET A 247 11.06 8.28 -5.55
C MET A 247 11.57 8.01 -6.98
N ASP A 248 12.82 7.58 -7.17
CA ASP A 248 13.31 7.25 -8.51
C ASP A 248 12.46 6.11 -9.08
N LEU A 249 12.00 6.29 -10.32
CA LEU A 249 11.10 5.37 -11.01
C LEU A 249 11.77 4.81 -12.25
N ILE A 250 11.62 3.51 -12.45
CA ILE A 250 12.09 2.77 -13.63
C ILE A 250 10.87 2.36 -14.44
N GLU A 251 10.92 2.56 -15.76
CA GLU A 251 9.92 2.05 -16.70
C GLU A 251 10.44 0.76 -17.37
N GLU A 252 9.61 -0.28 -17.39
CA GLU A 252 9.90 -1.58 -17.97
C GLU A 252 8.82 -1.97 -18.98
N ASP A 253 9.23 -2.32 -20.19
CA ASP A 253 8.32 -2.83 -21.22
C ASP A 253 7.86 -4.26 -20.84
N VAL A 254 6.54 -4.44 -20.76
CA VAL A 254 5.91 -5.71 -20.40
C VAL A 254 5.44 -6.42 -21.67
N THR A 255 5.91 -7.65 -21.87
CA THR A 255 5.66 -8.44 -23.08
C THR A 255 5.14 -9.85 -22.76
N GLY A 256 4.74 -10.61 -23.79
CA GLY A 256 4.34 -12.01 -23.67
C GLY A 256 3.05 -12.22 -22.87
N ASP A 257 3.04 -13.22 -21.99
CA ASP A 257 1.83 -13.67 -21.27
C ASP A 257 1.14 -12.55 -20.46
N VAL A 258 1.91 -11.58 -19.97
CA VAL A 258 1.33 -10.46 -19.20
C VAL A 258 0.58 -9.52 -20.14
N LEU A 259 1.08 -9.30 -21.36
CA LEU A 259 0.33 -8.57 -22.39
C LEU A 259 -0.95 -9.32 -22.78
N THR A 260 -0.92 -10.65 -22.80
CA THR A 260 -2.12 -11.49 -23.01
C THR A 260 -3.13 -11.32 -21.88
N LEU A 261 -2.69 -11.40 -20.62
CA LEU A 261 -3.51 -11.17 -19.44
C LEU A 261 -4.24 -9.81 -19.51
N PHE A 262 -3.50 -8.74 -19.84
CA PHE A 262 -4.08 -7.41 -20.02
C PHE A 262 -5.08 -7.36 -21.17
N ASN A 263 -4.80 -8.03 -22.30
CA ASN A 263 -5.74 -8.09 -23.43
C ASN A 263 -7.01 -8.89 -23.11
N GLU A 264 -6.92 -9.97 -22.34
CA GLU A 264 -8.08 -10.74 -21.86
C GLU A 264 -8.97 -9.88 -20.96
N GLN A 265 -8.37 -9.21 -19.99
CA GLN A 265 -9.09 -8.31 -19.07
C GLN A 265 -9.70 -7.11 -19.81
N ASN A 266 -8.97 -6.50 -20.76
CA ASN A 266 -9.48 -5.36 -21.53
C ASN A 266 -10.71 -5.70 -22.40
N LYS A 267 -10.91 -6.97 -22.79
CA LYS A 267 -12.14 -7.37 -23.48
C LYS A 267 -13.38 -7.24 -22.58
N LEU A 268 -13.21 -7.39 -21.27
CA LEU A 268 -14.27 -7.30 -20.28
C LEU A 268 -14.63 -5.84 -19.96
N ILE A 269 -13.61 -4.98 -19.85
CA ILE A 269 -13.73 -3.60 -19.34
C ILE A 269 -14.40 -2.62 -20.33
N LYS A 270 -14.64 -3.02 -21.60
CA LYS A 270 -15.32 -2.25 -22.69
C LYS A 270 -14.78 -0.83 -23.01
N SER A 271 -13.90 -0.27 -22.19
CA SER A 271 -13.33 1.07 -22.30
C SER A 271 -11.82 1.02 -22.53
N LYS A 272 -11.28 2.04 -23.21
CA LYS A 272 -9.83 2.17 -23.42
C LYS A 272 -9.18 2.78 -22.17
N ILE A 273 -8.74 1.94 -21.24
CA ILE A 273 -7.95 2.38 -20.08
C ILE A 273 -6.59 2.89 -20.55
N LYS A 274 -6.14 4.07 -20.11
CA LYS A 274 -4.77 4.54 -20.44
C LYS A 274 -3.74 4.11 -19.41
N ARG A 275 -4.21 3.93 -18.18
CA ARG A 275 -3.41 3.58 -17.01
C ARG A 275 -4.25 2.75 -16.05
N VAL A 276 -3.61 1.78 -15.40
CA VAL A 276 -4.16 1.02 -14.27
C VAL A 276 -3.03 0.82 -13.27
N GLY A 277 -3.19 1.37 -12.07
CA GLY A 277 -2.14 1.48 -11.07
C GLY A 277 -0.83 2.03 -11.67
N ASN A 278 0.20 1.19 -11.62
CA ASN A 278 1.56 1.51 -12.10
C ASN A 278 1.81 1.11 -13.57
N TYR A 279 0.78 0.67 -14.30
CA TYR A 279 0.88 0.25 -15.69
C TYR A 279 0.31 1.30 -16.63
N ARG A 280 1.08 1.71 -17.64
CA ARG A 280 0.61 2.45 -18.82
C ARG A 280 0.31 1.45 -19.93
N VAL A 281 -0.80 1.63 -20.64
CA VAL A 281 -1.17 0.75 -21.74
C VAL A 281 -1.41 1.56 -23.02
N GLU A 282 -1.01 0.98 -24.15
CA GLU A 282 -1.16 1.59 -25.47
C GLU A 282 -1.94 0.65 -26.39
N TYR A 283 -2.77 1.21 -27.26
CA TYR A 283 -3.63 0.46 -28.17
C TYR A 283 -3.21 0.61 -29.63
N LYS A 284 -3.27 -0.49 -30.38
CA LYS A 284 -3.18 -0.51 -31.84
C LYS A 284 -4.25 -1.43 -32.41
N GLY A 285 -5.06 -0.93 -33.34
CA GLY A 285 -6.15 -1.72 -33.95
C GLY A 285 -7.20 -2.23 -32.93
N GLY A 286 -7.47 -1.46 -31.86
CA GLY A 286 -8.45 -1.83 -30.84
C GLY A 286 -7.99 -2.86 -29.80
N ARG A 287 -6.72 -3.30 -29.85
CA ARG A 287 -6.10 -4.21 -28.86
C ARG A 287 -4.96 -3.52 -28.14
N ILE A 288 -4.63 -3.98 -26.94
CA ILE A 288 -3.45 -3.50 -26.21
C ILE A 288 -2.21 -4.03 -26.95
N SER A 289 -1.42 -3.11 -27.48
CA SER A 289 -0.19 -3.40 -28.23
C SER A 289 1.07 -3.29 -27.38
N LYS A 290 1.02 -2.49 -26.31
CA LYS A 290 2.15 -2.27 -25.41
C LYS A 290 1.66 -2.00 -24.00
N VAL A 291 2.37 -2.57 -23.02
CA VAL A 291 2.18 -2.32 -21.60
C VAL A 291 3.53 -1.90 -21.03
N VAL A 292 3.57 -0.82 -20.28
CA VAL A 292 4.78 -0.33 -19.59
C VAL A 292 4.49 -0.29 -18.10
N PHE A 293 5.29 -1.01 -17.33
CA PHE A 293 5.21 -0.98 -15.88
C PHE A 293 6.20 0.03 -15.33
N ARG A 294 5.75 0.87 -14.40
CA ARG A 294 6.59 1.86 -13.73
C ARG A 294 6.75 1.48 -12.25
N ARG A 295 7.96 1.08 -11.85
CA ARG A 295 8.28 0.64 -10.48
C ARG A 295 9.27 1.55 -9.79
N SER A 296 9.26 1.56 -8.46
CA SER A 296 10.30 2.22 -7.68
C SER A 296 11.65 1.56 -7.92
N LYS A 297 12.71 2.36 -8.09
CA LYS A 297 14.09 1.86 -8.16
C LYS A 297 14.50 1.12 -6.89
N LEU A 298 13.93 1.53 -5.75
CA LEU A 298 14.10 0.85 -4.48
C LEU A 298 13.63 -0.62 -4.56
N PHE A 299 12.61 -0.91 -5.37
CA PHE A 299 12.14 -2.29 -5.59
C PHE A 299 13.26 -3.21 -6.06
N THR A 300 14.02 -2.78 -7.06
CA THR A 300 15.11 -3.56 -7.66
C THR A 300 16.27 -3.74 -6.68
N ILE A 301 16.63 -2.69 -5.95
CA ILE A 301 17.71 -2.73 -4.96
C ILE A 301 17.37 -3.68 -3.81
N VAL A 302 16.15 -3.57 -3.27
CA VAL A 302 15.69 -4.44 -2.18
C VAL A 302 15.63 -5.90 -2.63
N ASP A 303 15.16 -6.17 -3.84
CA ASP A 303 15.11 -7.51 -4.40
C ASP A 303 16.52 -8.13 -4.51
N GLU A 304 17.50 -7.37 -4.97
CA GLU A 304 18.90 -7.80 -5.00
C GLU A 304 19.44 -8.11 -3.59
N LEU A 305 19.19 -7.23 -2.62
CA LEU A 305 19.61 -7.42 -1.23
C LEU A 305 19.00 -8.69 -0.62
N VAL A 306 17.70 -8.91 -0.82
CA VAL A 306 17.01 -10.11 -0.32
C VAL A 306 17.59 -11.37 -0.98
N LYS A 307 17.85 -11.36 -2.29
CA LYS A 307 18.51 -12.47 -3.02
C LYS A 307 19.92 -12.76 -2.49
N LYS A 308 20.66 -11.72 -2.08
CA LYS A 308 21.98 -11.84 -1.45
C LYS A 308 21.94 -12.31 0.02
N GLY A 309 20.76 -12.55 0.58
CA GLY A 309 20.60 -13.08 1.94
C GLY A 309 20.39 -12.03 3.04
N PHE A 310 20.25 -10.74 2.70
CA PHE A 310 20.04 -9.68 3.68
C PHE A 310 18.60 -9.67 4.22
N ASN A 311 18.46 -9.43 5.53
CA ASN A 311 17.17 -9.07 6.11
C ASN A 311 17.00 -7.55 5.96
N VAL A 312 16.15 -7.15 5.02
CA VAL A 312 15.91 -5.76 4.68
C VAL A 312 14.68 -5.26 5.45
N PHE A 313 14.84 -4.15 6.15
CA PHE A 313 13.78 -3.43 6.83
C PHE A 313 13.58 -2.09 6.12
N VAL A 314 12.42 -1.89 5.52
CA VAL A 314 12.07 -0.65 4.83
C VAL A 314 10.99 0.08 5.61
N SER A 315 11.20 1.35 5.89
CA SER A 315 10.22 2.19 6.56
C SER A 315 9.87 3.43 5.76
N GLY A 316 8.59 3.81 5.77
CA GLY A 316 8.09 4.95 5.02
C GLY A 316 6.58 5.10 5.14
N LEU A 317 6.06 6.24 4.67
CA LEU A 317 4.62 6.47 4.54
C LEU A 317 4.02 5.53 3.48
N ASP A 318 2.87 4.94 3.77
CA ASP A 318 2.10 4.14 2.81
C ASP A 318 1.32 5.04 1.85
N THR A 319 0.74 6.11 2.36
CA THR A 319 -0.01 7.09 1.57
C THR A 319 0.44 8.54 1.83
N ASP A 320 0.19 9.41 0.87
CA ASP A 320 0.39 10.86 1.00
C ASP A 320 -0.79 11.53 1.73
N TYR A 321 -0.81 12.87 1.78
CA TYR A 321 -1.88 13.63 2.44
C TYR A 321 -3.25 13.48 1.75
N ARG A 322 -3.27 13.05 0.48
CA ARG A 322 -4.47 12.79 -0.32
C ARG A 322 -4.97 11.36 -0.16
N ALA A 323 -4.34 10.58 0.73
CA ALA A 323 -4.61 9.17 0.87
C ALA A 323 -4.21 8.34 -0.37
N GLU A 324 -3.35 8.86 -1.25
CA GLU A 324 -2.83 8.15 -2.42
C GLU A 324 -1.52 7.41 -2.11
N PRO A 325 -1.30 6.20 -2.67
CA PRO A 325 -0.09 5.42 -2.45
C PRO A 325 1.20 6.14 -2.88
N TRP A 326 2.26 6.01 -2.10
CA TRP A 326 3.60 6.42 -2.53
C TRP A 326 4.20 5.42 -3.54
N PRO A 327 5.12 5.85 -4.44
CA PRO A 327 5.68 4.96 -5.46
C PRO A 327 6.33 3.67 -4.95
N TRP A 328 7.00 3.70 -3.78
CA TRP A 328 7.67 2.55 -3.19
C TRP A 328 6.73 1.46 -2.65
N THR A 329 5.40 1.69 -2.65
CA THR A 329 4.44 0.71 -2.11
C THR A 329 4.30 -0.54 -2.98
N ASP A 330 4.84 -0.55 -4.19
CA ASP A 330 5.00 -1.77 -5.00
C ASP A 330 5.80 -2.87 -4.26
N LEU A 331 6.73 -2.50 -3.37
CA LEU A 331 7.45 -3.40 -2.47
C LEU A 331 6.52 -4.19 -1.55
N PHE A 332 5.31 -3.70 -1.25
CA PHE A 332 4.38 -4.36 -0.34
C PHE A 332 3.97 -5.73 -0.89
N CYS A 333 3.93 -5.87 -2.23
CA CYS A 333 3.58 -7.12 -2.90
C CYS A 333 4.64 -8.22 -2.73
N LYS A 334 5.89 -7.86 -2.40
CA LYS A 334 7.00 -8.80 -2.16
C LYS A 334 7.35 -9.00 -0.68
N ALA A 335 6.75 -8.23 0.22
CA ALA A 335 7.12 -8.24 1.62
C ALA A 335 6.82 -9.59 2.27
N ASP A 336 7.75 -10.09 3.07
CA ASP A 336 7.55 -11.25 3.94
C ASP A 336 6.71 -10.88 5.16
N LYS A 337 6.81 -9.61 5.59
CA LYS A 337 6.03 -9.02 6.69
C LYS A 337 5.75 -7.54 6.41
N ILE A 338 4.52 -7.11 6.67
CA ILE A 338 4.13 -5.69 6.71
C ILE A 338 3.58 -5.39 8.11
N GLU A 339 4.12 -4.36 8.75
CA GLU A 339 3.64 -3.83 10.02
C GLU A 339 3.12 -2.41 9.78
N LYS A 340 1.78 -2.27 9.72
CA LYS A 340 1.09 -0.97 9.57
C LYS A 340 0.86 -0.33 10.94
N LEU A 341 1.79 0.52 11.36
CA LEU A 341 1.68 1.25 12.61
C LEU A 341 0.56 2.29 12.54
N LYS A 342 -0.14 2.45 13.66
CA LYS A 342 -1.24 3.40 13.83
C LYS A 342 -0.87 4.44 14.87
N ALA A 343 -1.22 5.69 14.62
CA ALA A 343 -1.17 6.75 15.63
C ALA A 343 -2.53 6.90 16.32
N LEU A 344 -2.67 7.90 17.19
CA LEU A 344 -3.97 8.38 17.65
C LEU A 344 -4.43 9.54 16.78
N CYS A 345 -5.74 9.64 16.56
CA CYS A 345 -6.33 10.73 15.80
C CYS A 345 -6.14 12.06 16.55
N ASP A 346 -5.46 13.01 15.92
CA ASP A 346 -5.19 14.37 16.43
C ASP A 346 -6.48 15.22 16.56
N PHE A 347 -7.55 14.85 15.85
CA PHE A 347 -8.85 15.53 15.99
C PHE A 347 -9.37 15.47 17.43
N GLU A 348 -9.66 16.64 18.01
CA GLU A 348 -10.07 16.80 19.40
C GLU A 348 -11.31 15.95 19.73
N GLY A 349 -11.24 15.22 20.85
CA GLY A 349 -12.33 14.35 21.31
C GLY A 349 -12.50 13.02 20.55
N CYS A 350 -11.70 12.73 19.52
CA CYS A 350 -11.86 11.50 18.72
C CYS A 350 -11.24 10.25 19.38
N GLY A 351 -9.93 10.25 19.64
CA GLY A 351 -9.18 9.12 20.23
C GLY A 351 -9.08 7.82 19.39
N LYS A 352 -9.72 7.73 18.22
CA LYS A 352 -9.64 6.57 17.32
C LYS A 352 -8.23 6.38 16.76
N LYS A 353 -7.92 5.17 16.29
CA LYS A 353 -6.68 4.88 15.55
C LYS A 353 -6.60 5.75 14.29
N ALA A 354 -5.52 6.49 14.16
CA ALA A 354 -5.20 7.24 12.96
C ALA A 354 -4.58 6.33 11.90
N VAL A 355 -5.07 6.46 10.67
CA VAL A 355 -4.65 5.65 9.52
C VAL A 355 -4.27 6.53 8.33
N ARG A 356 -4.52 7.84 8.38
CA ARG A 356 -4.20 8.82 7.33
C ARG A 356 -3.38 9.96 7.90
N THR A 357 -2.62 10.60 7.02
CA THR A 357 -2.02 11.91 7.28
C THR A 357 -2.92 12.96 6.66
N MET A 358 -3.39 13.93 7.44
CA MET A 358 -4.07 15.12 6.94
C MET A 358 -3.07 16.27 6.87
N ARG A 359 -3.15 17.08 5.81
CA ARG A 359 -2.39 18.32 5.68
C ARG A 359 -3.32 19.51 5.75
N LEU A 360 -2.98 20.47 6.60
CA LEU A 360 -3.68 21.73 6.77
C LEU A 360 -2.78 22.89 6.33
N GLU A 361 -3.33 23.86 5.62
CA GLU A 361 -2.65 25.11 5.29
C GLU A 361 -2.86 26.13 6.42
N VAL A 362 -1.80 26.85 6.75
CA VAL A 362 -1.77 27.88 7.79
C VAL A 362 -1.94 29.24 7.12
N VAL A 363 -3.09 29.88 7.37
CA VAL A 363 -3.40 31.23 6.86
C VAL A 363 -3.65 32.15 8.05
N GLY A 364 -2.63 32.93 8.42
CA GLY A 364 -2.66 33.72 9.65
C GLY A 364 -2.76 32.80 10.87
N ASN A 365 -3.87 32.91 11.62
CA ASN A 365 -4.15 32.08 12.80
C ASN A 365 -5.14 30.94 12.51
N LEU A 366 -5.45 30.67 11.23
CA LEU A 366 -6.41 29.65 10.81
C LEU A 366 -5.71 28.45 10.18
N PHE A 367 -6.29 27.27 10.40
CA PHE A 367 -5.93 26.03 9.72
C PHE A 367 -7.04 25.67 8.73
N LEU A 368 -6.69 25.60 7.44
CA LEU A 368 -7.61 25.27 6.36
C LEU A 368 -7.26 23.92 5.75
N TYR A 369 -8.26 23.19 5.26
CA TYR A 369 -8.01 21.93 4.55
C TYR A 369 -7.24 22.19 3.26
N THR A 370 -6.25 21.34 2.96
CA THR A 370 -5.44 21.53 1.75
C THR A 370 -6.17 21.01 0.50
N SER A 371 -6.04 21.74 -0.61
CA SER A 371 -6.47 21.32 -1.94
C SER A 371 -5.70 20.09 -2.43
N TYR A 372 -6.38 19.18 -3.13
CA TYR A 372 -5.81 17.99 -3.77
C TYR A 372 -4.70 18.34 -4.78
N LYS A 373 -4.79 19.53 -5.38
CA LYS A 373 -3.83 20.02 -6.37
C LYS A 373 -2.51 20.51 -5.74
N GLY A 374 -2.43 20.59 -4.41
CA GLY A 374 -1.21 20.99 -3.72
C GLY A 374 -0.07 20.00 -3.92
N GLU A 375 1.16 20.49 -3.86
CA GLU A 375 2.38 19.71 -4.04
C GLU A 375 2.42 18.48 -3.12
N THR A 376 2.95 17.36 -3.61
CA THR A 376 3.00 16.10 -2.86
C THR A 376 4.01 16.16 -1.71
N VAL A 377 5.20 16.71 -1.97
CA VAL A 377 6.31 16.81 -1.02
C VAL A 377 6.50 18.27 -0.67
N VAL A 378 6.40 18.60 0.63
CA VAL A 378 6.81 19.89 1.17
C VAL A 378 7.78 19.59 2.31
N VAL A 379 8.98 20.15 2.23
CA VAL A 379 10.05 19.87 3.20
C VAL A 379 9.83 20.75 4.43
N GLY A 380 9.76 20.13 5.60
CA GLY A 380 9.56 20.83 6.87
C GLY A 380 10.83 21.01 7.67
N THR A 381 10.83 22.07 8.50
CA THR A 381 11.91 22.36 9.45
C THR A 381 11.59 21.87 10.86
N ASP A 382 10.33 21.54 11.15
CA ASP A 382 9.87 21.07 12.46
C ASP A 382 8.95 19.84 12.31
N HIS A 383 8.71 19.14 13.41
CA HIS A 383 8.11 17.82 13.48
C HIS A 383 6.68 17.78 12.94
N LYS A 384 5.87 18.83 13.13
CA LYS A 384 4.50 18.95 12.57
C LYS A 384 4.35 20.06 11.53
N LEU A 385 5.33 20.94 11.38
CA LEU A 385 5.26 22.15 10.54
C LEU A 385 6.24 22.07 9.37
N ALA A 386 5.72 22.29 8.17
CA ALA A 386 6.52 22.48 6.97
C ALA A 386 6.07 23.72 6.22
N HIS A 387 6.90 24.77 6.21
CA HIS A 387 6.51 26.08 5.67
C HIS A 387 5.17 26.55 6.28
N ASN A 388 4.16 26.77 5.45
CA ASN A 388 2.81 27.17 5.86
C ASN A 388 1.86 25.96 5.99
N PHE A 389 2.37 24.76 6.25
CA PHE A 389 1.55 23.56 6.42
C PHE A 389 1.76 22.90 7.77
N VAL A 390 0.66 22.41 8.34
CA VAL A 390 0.65 21.49 9.49
C VAL A 390 0.20 20.11 9.04
N TYR A 391 0.84 19.08 9.61
CA TYR A 391 0.46 17.69 9.41
C TYR A 391 -0.13 17.08 10.68
N GLU A 392 -1.23 16.36 10.51
CA GLU A 392 -1.94 15.67 11.58
C GLU A 392 -2.17 14.20 11.22
N ALA A 393 -2.06 13.32 12.22
CA ALA A 393 -2.47 11.93 12.08
C ALA A 393 -3.97 11.83 12.38
N VAL A 394 -4.78 11.34 11.43
CA VAL A 394 -6.23 11.29 11.60
C VAL A 394 -6.82 9.92 11.21
N CYS A 395 -8.00 9.62 11.76
CA CYS A 395 -8.80 8.48 11.33
C CYS A 395 -9.50 8.77 9.99
N ARG A 396 -10.12 7.76 9.38
CA ARG A 396 -10.87 7.90 8.11
C ARG A 396 -11.94 8.99 8.15
N GLU A 397 -12.61 9.17 9.29
CA GLU A 397 -13.70 10.13 9.46
C GLU A 397 -13.25 11.59 9.34
N HIS A 398 -12.09 11.88 9.95
CA HIS A 398 -11.55 13.23 10.07
C HIS A 398 -10.54 13.57 8.98
N HIS A 399 -10.21 12.62 8.09
CA HIS A 399 -9.39 12.92 6.92
C HIS A 399 -10.21 13.71 5.89
N LYS A 400 -9.72 14.91 5.53
CA LYS A 400 -10.36 15.82 4.58
C LYS A 400 -9.33 16.40 3.61
N VAL A 401 -9.75 16.53 2.36
CA VAL A 401 -8.98 17.10 1.24
C VAL A 401 -9.97 17.88 0.36
N LEU A 402 -9.61 19.09 -0.07
CA LEU A 402 -10.45 19.92 -0.95
C LEU A 402 -10.16 19.64 -2.43
N ASP A 403 -11.07 20.06 -3.31
CA ASP A 403 -10.89 20.03 -4.78
C ASP A 403 -10.47 18.67 -5.36
N ILE A 404 -11.05 17.59 -4.84
CA ILE A 404 -10.83 16.24 -5.36
C ILE A 404 -11.28 16.21 -6.83
N PRO A 405 -10.42 15.79 -7.78
CA PRO A 405 -10.78 15.68 -9.20
C PRO A 405 -11.96 14.72 -9.41
N GLU A 406 -12.79 14.96 -10.42
CA GLU A 406 -13.98 14.13 -10.71
C GLU A 406 -13.63 12.65 -10.88
N GLU A 407 -12.50 12.34 -11.51
CA GLU A 407 -12.03 10.97 -11.72
C GLU A 407 -11.58 10.26 -10.43
N LYS A 408 -11.40 11.00 -9.33
CA LYS A 408 -11.03 10.52 -7.99
C LYS A 408 -12.13 10.75 -6.95
N ASP A 409 -13.19 11.48 -7.30
CA ASP A 409 -14.27 11.80 -6.38
C ASP A 409 -15.27 10.64 -6.32
N PRO A 410 -15.39 9.93 -5.18
CA PRO A 410 -16.32 8.83 -5.07
C PRO A 410 -17.78 9.26 -5.23
N ARG A 411 -18.13 10.53 -4.99
CA ARG A 411 -19.49 11.06 -5.18
C ARG A 411 -19.85 11.16 -6.67
N VAL A 412 -18.86 11.38 -7.52
CA VAL A 412 -19.03 11.43 -8.98
C VAL A 412 -18.97 10.04 -9.57
N LYS A 413 -18.03 9.21 -9.11
CA LYS A 413 -17.86 7.83 -9.58
C LYS A 413 -18.98 6.89 -9.15
N PHE A 414 -19.48 7.08 -7.92
CA PHE A 414 -20.44 6.18 -7.28
C PHE A 414 -21.61 6.96 -6.63
N PRO A 415 -22.33 7.81 -7.37
CA PRO A 415 -23.34 8.72 -6.80
C PRO A 415 -24.44 7.99 -6.05
N ALA A 416 -24.79 6.76 -6.48
CA ALA A 416 -25.80 5.95 -5.82
C ALA A 416 -25.43 5.54 -4.38
N LEU A 417 -24.16 5.62 -3.98
CA LEU A 417 -23.72 5.35 -2.60
C LEU A 417 -23.99 6.51 -1.64
N PHE A 418 -24.25 7.71 -2.17
CA PHE A 418 -24.39 8.96 -1.41
C PHE A 418 -25.78 9.57 -1.49
N ASN A 419 -26.62 9.13 -2.43
CA ASN A 419 -27.99 9.60 -2.56
C ASN A 419 -28.87 8.84 -1.55
N ASP A 420 -29.56 9.61 -0.69
CA ASP A 420 -30.44 9.07 0.35
C ASP A 420 -31.80 8.61 -0.17
#